data_AF-A0A7C7MQ20-F1
#
_entry.id   AF-A0A7C7MQ20-F1
#
_cell.length_a   1.000
_cell.length_b   1.000
_cell.length_c   1.000
_cell.angle_alpha   90.00
_cell.angle_beta   90.00
_cell.angle_gamma   90.00
#
_symmetry.space_group_name_H-M   'P 1'
#
loop_
_entity.id
_entity.type
_entity.pdbx_description
1 polymer ?
#
loop_
_entity_poly.entity_id
_entity_poly.type
_entity_poly.pdbx_seq_one_letter_code
_entity_poly.pdbx_strand_id
1 'polypeptide(L)'
;MFFAAKGYGAWCNDKKIETAITPKLSEMVGSIGKQRREHLSTYYSKINTELPKRLTRYRCLGMEYVDLARGKLHFAEYNLLKPWDHAAGVLIMEEAGGYGAFVSPKRPYTPGPIINKRFVATYRDDIWNNICNYLLV
;
A
#
# COMPACT_ATOMS: atom_id res chain seq x y z
N MET A 1 -11.11 4.87 -13.40
CA MET A 1 -10.34 5.73 -12.49
C MET A 1 -10.73 5.44 -11.05
N PHE A 2 -9.75 5.39 -10.15
CA PHE A 2 -9.96 5.26 -8.71
C PHE A 2 -9.51 6.54 -8.03
N PHE A 3 -10.27 6.99 -7.03
CA PHE A 3 -9.90 8.10 -6.18
C PHE A 3 -10.56 7.96 -4.81
N ALA A 4 -10.03 8.68 -3.83
CA ALA A 4 -10.56 8.74 -2.48
C ALA A 4 -10.17 10.07 -1.85
N ALA A 5 -10.96 10.49 -0.86
CA ALA A 5 -10.65 11.65 -0.04
C ALA A 5 -10.94 11.30 1.41
N LYS A 6 -10.04 11.72 2.31
CA LYS A 6 -10.10 11.34 3.71
C LYS A 6 -11.45 11.72 4.36
N GLY A 7 -12.20 10.74 4.83
CA GLY A 7 -13.53 10.90 5.44
C GLY A 7 -14.69 11.05 4.45
N TYR A 8 -14.45 10.91 3.14
CA TYR A 8 -15.48 11.04 2.11
C TYR A 8 -15.74 9.72 1.36
N GLY A 9 -14.92 8.70 1.57
CA GLY A 9 -15.01 7.42 0.89
C GLY A 9 -14.08 7.27 -0.30
N ALA A 10 -14.24 6.14 -1.00
CA ALA A 10 -13.49 5.78 -2.20
C ALA A 10 -14.44 5.51 -3.37
N TRP A 11 -13.97 5.73 -4.59
CA TRP A 11 -14.77 5.58 -5.81
C TRP A 11 -14.01 4.86 -6.92
N CYS A 12 -14.77 4.19 -7.78
CA CYS A 12 -14.33 3.57 -9.03
C CYS A 12 -15.29 4.00 -10.15
N ASN A 13 -14.81 4.81 -11.10
CA ASN A 13 -15.63 5.38 -12.18
C ASN A 13 -16.92 6.03 -11.62
N ASP A 14 -16.74 6.95 -10.68
CA ASP A 14 -17.81 7.73 -10.02
C ASP A 14 -18.80 6.91 -9.17
N LYS A 15 -18.61 5.60 -9.07
CA LYS A 15 -19.38 4.74 -8.17
C LYS A 15 -18.62 4.56 -6.87
N LYS A 16 -19.27 4.86 -5.74
CA LYS A 16 -18.71 4.61 -4.41
C LYS A 16 -18.41 3.11 -4.28
N ILE A 17 -17.25 2.79 -3.71
CA ILE A 17 -16.85 1.42 -3.40
C ILE A 17 -16.75 1.27 -1.89
N GLU A 18 -17.18 0.11 -1.42
CA GLU A 18 -17.08 -0.32 -0.04
C GLU A 18 -16.60 -1.77 -0.04
N THR A 19 -15.73 -2.12 0.90
CA THR A 19 -15.17 -3.45 1.03
C THR A 19 -16.26 -4.45 1.39
N ALA A 20 -16.21 -5.60 0.74
CA ALA A 20 -17.24 -6.62 0.80
C ALA A 20 -17.26 -7.40 2.14
N ILE A 21 -18.16 -8.37 2.20
CA ILE A 21 -18.27 -9.38 3.27
C ILE A 21 -16.91 -10.07 3.48
N THR A 22 -16.50 -10.22 4.73
CA THR A 22 -15.29 -10.97 5.10
C THR A 22 -15.51 -12.47 4.84
N PRO A 23 -14.79 -13.10 3.90
CA PRO A 23 -14.96 -14.52 3.63
C PRO A 23 -14.17 -15.39 4.62
N LYS A 24 -14.33 -16.71 4.55
CA LYS A 24 -13.49 -17.64 5.33
C LYS A 24 -12.04 -17.61 4.84
N LEU A 25 -11.11 -18.02 5.70
CA LEU A 25 -9.69 -18.06 5.34
C LEU A 25 -9.46 -18.89 4.07
N SER A 26 -10.08 -20.07 3.96
CA SER A 26 -10.03 -20.96 2.77
C SER A 26 -10.57 -20.36 1.47
N GLU A 27 -11.25 -19.22 1.52
CA GLU A 27 -11.77 -18.50 0.37
C GLU A 27 -10.91 -17.28 0.01
N MET A 28 -10.03 -16.86 0.93
CA MET A 28 -9.20 -15.68 0.76
C MET A 28 -8.11 -15.85 -0.30
N VAL A 29 -7.89 -14.77 -1.03
CA VAL A 29 -6.78 -14.59 -1.96
C VAL A 29 -5.87 -13.50 -1.39
N GLY A 30 -4.59 -13.82 -1.22
CA GLY A 30 -3.58 -12.90 -0.70
C GLY A 30 -2.43 -12.62 -1.66
N SER A 31 -1.81 -11.45 -1.54
CA SER A 31 -0.61 -11.08 -2.31
C SER A 31 0.62 -10.93 -1.43
N ILE A 32 1.61 -11.82 -1.59
CA ILE A 32 2.83 -11.81 -0.77
C ILE A 32 4.07 -12.11 -1.62
N GLY A 33 5.25 -11.77 -1.08
CA GLY A 33 6.53 -12.04 -1.74
C GLY A 33 6.78 -13.54 -1.98
N LYS A 34 7.54 -13.88 -3.04
CA LYS A 34 7.87 -15.26 -3.41
C LYS A 34 8.51 -16.04 -2.24
N GLN A 35 9.56 -15.48 -1.64
CA GLN A 35 10.26 -16.10 -0.51
C GLN A 35 9.33 -16.33 0.68
N ARG A 36 8.44 -15.36 0.96
CA ARG A 36 7.45 -15.47 2.03
C ARG A 36 6.47 -16.62 1.77
N ARG A 37 5.96 -16.74 0.54
CA ARG A 37 5.09 -17.86 0.12
C ARG A 37 5.78 -19.22 0.22
N GLU A 38 7.03 -19.33 -0.20
CA GLU A 38 7.82 -20.58 -0.12
C GLU A 38 8.08 -20.98 1.35
N HIS A 39 8.40 -20.01 2.20
CA HIS A 39 8.56 -20.22 3.63
C HIS A 39 7.26 -20.70 4.29
N LEU A 40 6.13 -20.01 4.02
CA LEU A 40 4.83 -20.40 4.55
C LEU A 40 4.39 -21.78 4.02
N SER A 41 4.65 -22.09 2.75
CA SER A 41 4.34 -23.41 2.18
C SER A 41 5.12 -24.53 2.88
N THR A 42 6.41 -24.32 3.16
CA THR A 42 7.25 -25.29 3.88
C THR A 42 6.83 -25.44 5.35
N TYR A 43 6.45 -24.33 5.99
CA TYR A 43 5.99 -24.33 7.37
C TYR A 43 4.65 -25.07 7.51
N TYR A 44 3.68 -24.73 6.66
CA TYR A 44 2.33 -25.27 6.75
C TYR A 44 2.17 -26.67 6.14
N SER A 45 3.11 -27.17 5.33
CA SER A 45 3.05 -28.55 4.83
C SER A 45 3.12 -29.61 5.94
N LYS A 46 3.53 -29.22 7.16
CA LYS A 46 3.71 -30.11 8.31
C LYS A 46 2.55 -30.07 9.31
N ILE A 47 1.53 -29.25 9.09
CA ILE A 47 0.44 -29.00 10.03
C ILE A 47 -0.89 -28.96 9.30
N ASN A 48 -1.88 -29.66 9.83
CA ASN A 48 -3.23 -29.64 9.28
C ASN A 48 -3.95 -28.36 9.77
N THR A 49 -3.89 -27.29 8.97
CA THR A 49 -4.55 -26.01 9.25
C THR A 49 -5.25 -25.50 8.00
N GLU A 50 -6.29 -24.68 8.21
CA GLU A 50 -6.90 -23.93 7.13
C GLU A 50 -5.90 -22.93 6.54
N LEU A 51 -5.86 -22.83 5.21
CA LEU A 51 -4.97 -21.95 4.46
C LEU A 51 -5.75 -21.10 3.47
N PRO A 52 -5.25 -19.90 3.10
CA PRO A 52 -5.82 -19.12 2.00
C PRO A 52 -6.00 -19.92 0.71
N LYS A 53 -7.11 -19.69 0.01
CA LYS A 53 -7.40 -20.28 -1.31
C LYS A 53 -6.22 -20.15 -2.27
N ARG A 54 -5.60 -18.97 -2.29
CA ARG A 54 -4.52 -18.64 -3.22
C ARG A 54 -3.61 -17.56 -2.68
N LEU A 55 -2.30 -17.78 -2.83
CA LEU A 55 -1.27 -16.77 -2.62
C LEU A 55 -0.66 -16.39 -3.97
N THR A 56 -0.69 -15.10 -4.32
CA THR A 56 -0.21 -14.57 -5.60
C THR A 56 0.80 -13.43 -5.37
N ARG A 57 1.28 -12.81 -6.45
CA ARG A 57 1.95 -11.51 -6.41
C ARG A 57 1.68 -10.76 -7.70
N TYR A 58 0.97 -9.63 -7.64
CA TYR A 58 0.63 -8.87 -8.84
C TYR A 58 1.81 -8.07 -9.38
N ARG A 59 2.78 -7.74 -8.51
CA ARG A 59 3.93 -6.87 -8.86
C ARG A 59 3.51 -5.46 -9.32
N CYS A 60 2.27 -5.06 -9.08
CA CYS A 60 1.73 -3.74 -9.33
C CYS A 60 0.94 -3.29 -8.10
N LEU A 61 1.52 -2.40 -7.29
CA LEU A 61 0.93 -1.97 -6.01
C LEU A 61 -0.39 -1.24 -6.22
N GLY A 62 -0.48 -0.38 -7.25
CA GLY A 62 -1.74 0.27 -7.62
C GLY A 62 -2.87 -0.73 -7.86
N MET A 63 -2.61 -1.81 -8.62
CA MET A 63 -3.60 -2.86 -8.87
C MET A 63 -3.95 -3.66 -7.62
N GLU A 64 -2.99 -3.94 -6.73
CA GLU A 64 -3.25 -4.62 -5.47
C GLU A 64 -4.15 -3.79 -4.56
N TYR A 65 -3.87 -2.49 -4.42
CA TYR A 65 -4.68 -1.59 -3.59
C TYR A 65 -6.11 -1.42 -4.08
N VAL A 66 -6.33 -1.31 -5.40
CA VAL A 66 -7.70 -1.21 -5.94
C VAL A 66 -8.45 -2.53 -5.85
N ASP A 67 -7.77 -3.68 -5.95
CA ASP A 67 -8.41 -4.98 -5.73
C ASP A 67 -8.66 -5.25 -4.24
N LEU A 68 -7.82 -4.73 -3.33
CA LEU A 68 -8.08 -4.70 -1.89
C LEU A 68 -9.34 -3.87 -1.59
N ALA A 69 -9.41 -2.65 -2.12
CA ALA A 69 -10.55 -1.76 -1.95
C ALA A 69 -11.87 -2.36 -2.49
N ARG A 70 -11.79 -3.28 -3.46
CA ARG A 70 -12.95 -3.97 -4.06
C ARG A 70 -13.24 -5.34 -3.45
N GLY A 71 -12.43 -5.81 -2.49
CA GLY A 71 -12.54 -7.16 -1.93
C GLY A 71 -12.22 -8.29 -2.91
N LYS A 72 -11.55 -8.01 -4.03
CA LYS A 72 -11.05 -9.06 -4.97
C LYS A 72 -9.75 -9.69 -4.46
N LEU A 73 -8.93 -8.87 -3.82
CA LEU A 73 -7.77 -9.27 -3.03
C LEU A 73 -8.12 -9.04 -1.56
N HIS A 74 -7.79 -9.99 -0.70
CA HIS A 74 -8.26 -9.97 0.71
C HIS A 74 -7.17 -9.51 1.67
N PHE A 75 -5.90 -9.77 1.35
CA PHE A 75 -4.76 -9.26 2.11
C PHE A 75 -3.53 -9.13 1.22
N ALA A 76 -2.59 -8.28 1.65
CA ALA A 76 -1.27 -8.19 1.04
C ALA A 76 -0.19 -7.88 2.08
N GLU A 77 1.03 -8.35 1.84
CA GLU A 77 2.20 -8.10 2.69
C GLU A 77 3.28 -7.34 1.90
N TYR A 78 3.87 -6.33 2.53
CA TYR A 78 4.84 -5.40 1.94
C TYR A 78 6.04 -5.18 2.86
N ASN A 79 7.25 -5.23 2.30
CA ASN A 79 8.49 -5.02 3.05
C ASN A 79 9.12 -3.63 2.85
N LEU A 80 8.85 -2.98 1.71
CA LEU A 80 9.39 -1.65 1.37
C LEU A 80 8.23 -0.74 0.96
N LEU A 81 7.97 0.29 1.77
CA LEU A 81 6.82 1.18 1.58
C LEU A 81 7.25 2.56 1.08
N LYS A 82 7.66 2.62 -0.19
CA LYS A 82 7.93 3.89 -0.87
C LYS A 82 6.65 4.75 -0.89
N PRO A 83 6.66 6.00 -0.40
CA PRO A 83 5.44 6.80 -0.28
C PRO A 83 4.64 6.94 -1.57
N TRP A 84 5.32 7.16 -2.69
CA TRP A 84 4.68 7.30 -3.99
C TRP A 84 3.99 6.01 -4.48
N ASP A 85 4.39 4.84 -3.99
CA ASP A 85 3.78 3.57 -4.37
C ASP A 85 2.62 3.15 -3.45
N HIS A 86 2.56 3.68 -2.22
CA HIS A 86 1.64 3.22 -1.18
C HIS A 86 0.61 4.27 -0.74
N ALA A 87 0.97 5.56 -0.71
CA ALA A 87 0.13 6.60 -0.10
C ALA A 87 -1.28 6.67 -0.69
N ALA A 88 -1.39 6.75 -2.02
CA ALA A 88 -2.69 6.82 -2.68
C ALA A 88 -3.49 5.51 -2.51
N GLY A 89 -2.82 4.36 -2.62
CA GLY A 89 -3.46 3.06 -2.53
C GLY A 89 -3.97 2.73 -1.13
N VAL A 90 -3.20 3.07 -0.09
CA VAL A 90 -3.63 2.94 1.31
C VAL A 90 -4.86 3.80 1.57
N LEU A 91 -4.85 5.07 1.14
CA LEU A 91 -6.01 5.94 1.30
C LEU A 91 -7.26 5.38 0.60
N ILE A 92 -7.13 4.92 -0.65
CA ILE A 92 -8.25 4.32 -1.40
C ILE A 92 -8.79 3.08 -0.68
N MET A 93 -7.92 2.22 -0.17
CA MET A 93 -8.31 1.00 0.52
C MET A 93 -8.98 1.28 1.86
N GLU A 94 -8.43 2.19 2.67
CA GLU A 94 -8.99 2.56 3.97
C GLU A 94 -10.34 3.28 3.83
N GLU A 95 -10.47 4.18 2.87
CA GLU A 95 -11.74 4.88 2.61
C GLU A 95 -12.81 3.97 1.99
N ALA A 96 -12.41 2.84 1.41
CA ALA A 96 -13.35 1.77 1.04
C ALA A 96 -13.75 0.90 2.24
N GLY A 97 -13.18 1.09 3.44
CA GLY A 97 -13.46 0.27 4.63
C GLY A 97 -12.42 -0.82 4.90
N GLY A 98 -11.34 -0.87 4.12
CA GLY A 98 -10.20 -1.75 4.37
C GLY A 98 -9.34 -1.29 5.55
N TYR A 99 -8.32 -2.08 5.88
CA TYR A 99 -7.41 -1.80 7.00
C TYR A 99 -5.95 -2.07 6.63
N GLY A 100 -5.05 -1.13 6.97
CA GLY A 100 -3.60 -1.27 6.80
C GLY A 100 -2.82 -0.84 8.04
N ALA A 101 -1.87 -1.68 8.47
CA ALA A 101 -0.97 -1.35 9.59
C ALA A 101 0.36 -2.09 9.48
N PHE A 102 1.39 -1.56 10.13
CA PHE A 102 2.59 -2.33 10.45
C PHE A 102 2.24 -3.43 11.46
N VAL A 103 2.92 -4.58 11.38
CA VAL A 103 2.58 -5.77 12.19
C VAL A 103 3.12 -5.67 13.62
N SER A 104 4.34 -5.15 13.80
CA SER A 104 4.99 -5.06 15.11
C SER A 104 5.93 -3.84 15.19
N PRO A 105 5.62 -2.82 16.02
CA PRO A 105 4.35 -2.64 16.73
C PRO A 105 3.19 -2.39 15.75
N LYS A 106 1.97 -2.69 16.18
CA LYS A 106 0.75 -2.39 15.41
C LYS A 106 0.52 -0.88 15.36
N ARG A 107 0.76 -0.28 14.20
CA ARG A 107 0.52 1.16 13.96
C ARG A 107 0.06 1.43 12.53
N PRO A 108 -0.74 2.48 12.29
CA PRO A 108 -1.14 2.88 10.94
C PRO A 108 0.06 3.26 10.05
N TYR A 109 -0.17 3.20 8.74
CA TYR A 109 0.76 3.74 7.76
C TYR A 109 0.66 5.27 7.67
N THR A 110 1.81 5.94 7.60
CA THR A 110 1.91 7.38 7.34
C THR A 110 2.94 7.59 6.22
N PRO A 111 2.58 8.22 5.09
CA PRO A 111 3.54 8.55 4.04
C PRO A 111 4.63 9.50 4.56
N GLY A 112 5.91 9.21 4.31
CA GLY A 112 7.03 10.03 4.77
C GLY A 112 8.33 9.69 4.02
N PRO A 113 9.28 10.63 3.90
CA PRO A 113 10.35 10.55 2.91
C PRO A 113 11.34 9.43 3.19
N ILE A 114 12.06 9.02 2.14
CA ILE A 114 13.44 8.58 2.32
C ILE A 114 14.32 9.52 1.50
N ILE A 115 14.64 10.69 2.06
CA ILE A 115 15.63 11.62 1.50
C ILE A 115 16.47 12.17 2.66
N ASN A 116 17.78 11.94 2.54
CA ASN A 116 18.79 12.48 3.45
C ASN A 116 19.76 13.38 2.65
N LYS A 117 19.27 14.55 2.23
CA LYS A 117 20.00 15.53 1.40
C LYS A 117 19.46 16.94 1.67
N ARG A 118 20.30 17.96 1.43
CA ARG A 118 19.85 19.35 1.36
C ARG A 118 19.02 19.53 0.08
N PHE A 119 17.80 20.04 0.22
CA PHE A 119 16.88 20.33 -0.88
C PHE A 119 16.64 21.84 -0.90
N VAL A 120 16.86 22.47 -2.06
CA VAL A 120 16.53 23.88 -2.29
C VAL A 120 15.46 23.91 -3.37
N ALA A 121 14.33 24.53 -3.06
CA ALA A 121 13.26 24.82 -4.01
C ALA A 121 13.23 26.33 -4.26
N THR A 122 13.07 26.71 -5.52
CA THR A 122 12.90 28.10 -5.94
C THR A 122 11.66 28.21 -6.81
N TYR A 123 11.01 29.38 -6.80
CA TYR A 123 9.84 29.63 -7.64
C TYR A 123 10.23 29.89 -9.11
N ARG A 124 11.49 30.27 -9.34
CA ARG A 124 12.14 30.48 -10.65
C ARG A 124 13.62 30.10 -10.56
N ASP A 125 14.16 29.69 -11.69
CA ASP A 125 15.51 29.15 -11.85
C ASP A 125 16.58 30.25 -12.02
N ASP A 126 16.21 31.40 -12.56
CA ASP A 126 17.11 32.54 -12.80
C ASP A 126 17.78 33.08 -11.53
N ILE A 127 17.14 32.93 -10.38
CA ILE A 127 17.70 33.31 -9.07
C ILE A 127 18.54 32.21 -8.42
N TRP A 128 18.59 31.00 -8.98
CA TRP A 128 19.16 29.81 -8.34
C TRP A 128 20.58 30.03 -7.86
N ASN A 129 21.44 30.64 -8.68
CA ASN A 129 22.85 30.85 -8.34
C ASN A 129 23.02 31.90 -7.24
N ASN A 130 22.23 32.98 -7.26
CA ASN A 130 22.22 33.97 -6.20
C ASN A 130 21.81 33.31 -4.87
N ILE A 131 20.77 32.48 -4.93
CA ILE A 131 20.26 31.74 -3.77
C ILE A 131 21.30 30.72 -3.28
N CYS A 132 21.84 29.87 -4.15
CA CYS A 132 22.83 28.87 -3.76
C CYS A 132 24.11 29.52 -3.22
N ASN A 133 24.63 30.57 -3.86
CA ASN A 133 25.84 31.26 -3.42
C ASN A 133 25.67 31.95 -2.08
N TYR A 134 24.53 32.62 -1.86
CA TYR A 134 24.16 33.13 -0.54
C TYR A 134 24.09 32.01 0.50
N LEU A 135 23.60 30.83 0.11
CA LEU A 135 23.41 29.65 0.96
C LEU A 135 24.67 28.78 1.19
N LEU A 136 25.81 29.15 0.61
CA LEU A 136 27.08 28.40 0.60
C LEU A 136 28.16 28.95 1.57
N VAL A 137 27.81 29.85 2.50
CA VAL A 137 28.69 30.23 3.63
C VAL A 137 29.01 29.02 4.51
#